data_AF-A0A434RPQ6-F1
#
_entry.id   AF-A0A434RPQ6-F1
#
_cell.length_a   1.000
_cell.length_b   1.000
_cell.length_c   1.000
_cell.angle_alpha   90.00
_cell.angle_beta   90.00
_cell.angle_gamma   90.00
#
_symmetry.space_group_name_H-M   'P 1'
#
loop_
_entity.id
_entity.type
_entity.pdbx_description
1 polymer ?
#
loop_
_entity_poly.entity_id
_entity_poly.type
_entity_poly.pdbx_seq_one_letter_code
_entity_poly.pdbx_strand_id
1 'polypeptide(L)'
;MNRTHFDESPFETQALLNEVRSWVEIETPTADAAAINRLADKIETDAKAAGAKTKRIPGRDGYGDQLLVTSPWGGEEPGVLAVSHI
;
A
#
# COMPACT_ATOMS: atom_id res chain seq x y z
N MET A 1 -25.94 -11.52 32.57
CA MET A 1 -25.45 -12.22 31.37
C MET A 1 -25.96 -11.47 30.15
N ASN A 2 -25.19 -10.54 29.58
CA ASN A 2 -25.32 -10.21 28.15
C ASN A 2 -24.08 -9.45 27.69
N ARG A 3 -23.23 -10.15 26.93
CA ARG A 3 -22.02 -9.60 26.33
C ARG A 3 -22.47 -8.66 25.22
N THR A 4 -22.19 -7.37 25.34
CA THR A 4 -22.21 -6.44 24.21
C THR A 4 -21.38 -7.06 23.08
N HIS A 5 -22.01 -7.32 21.93
CA HIS A 5 -21.31 -7.58 20.68
C HIS A 5 -20.43 -6.36 20.41
N PHE A 6 -19.14 -6.47 20.75
CA PHE A 6 -18.14 -5.77 19.96
C PHE A 6 -18.21 -6.47 18.60
N ASP A 7 -18.82 -5.83 17.61
CA ASP A 7 -18.62 -6.22 16.22
C ASP A 7 -17.11 -6.40 16.02
N GLU A 8 -16.70 -7.54 15.46
CA GLU A 8 -15.31 -7.77 15.10
C GLU A 8 -14.82 -6.57 14.30
N SER A 9 -13.75 -5.95 14.77
CA SER A 9 -13.10 -4.86 14.05
C SER A 9 -12.71 -5.39 12.68
N PRO A 10 -13.05 -4.69 11.56
CA PRO A 10 -12.54 -5.08 10.24
C PRO A 10 -11.01 -5.02 10.19
N PHE A 11 -10.39 -4.41 11.20
CA PHE A 11 -8.97 -4.43 11.47
C PHE A 11 -8.65 -5.52 12.50
N GLU A 12 -8.42 -6.73 12.00
CA GLU A 12 -7.82 -7.82 12.76
C GLU A 12 -6.33 -7.54 12.97
N THR A 13 -5.95 -7.21 14.21
CA THR A 13 -4.58 -6.77 14.55
C THR A 13 -3.51 -7.74 14.05
N GLN A 14 -3.73 -9.05 14.20
CA GLN A 14 -2.74 -10.03 13.77
C GLN A 14 -2.56 -10.05 12.25
N ALA A 15 -3.64 -9.88 11.49
CA ALA A 15 -3.58 -9.81 10.03
C ALA A 15 -2.81 -8.56 9.59
N LEU A 16 -3.11 -7.40 10.20
CA LEU A 16 -2.37 -6.16 9.93
C LEU A 16 -0.88 -6.28 10.25
N LEU A 17 -0.53 -6.87 11.40
CA LEU A 17 0.88 -7.07 11.78
C LEU A 17 1.61 -7.99 10.81
N ASN A 18 0.93 -9.03 10.31
CA ASN A 18 1.51 -9.94 9.31
C ASN A 18 1.75 -9.21 7.97
N GLU A 19 0.80 -8.37 7.53
CA GLU A 19 0.98 -7.57 6.31
C GLU A 19 2.13 -6.58 6.46
N VAL A 20 2.16 -5.80 7.55
CA VAL A 20 3.27 -4.85 7.82
C VAL A 20 4.61 -5.57 7.88
N ARG A 21 4.67 -6.73 8.54
CA ARG A 21 5.91 -7.55 8.58
C ARG A 21 6.36 -7.95 7.17
N SER A 22 5.43 -8.39 6.32
CA SER A 22 5.77 -8.81 4.95
C SER A 22 6.35 -7.66 4.10
N TRP A 23 6.03 -6.41 4.43
CA TRP A 23 6.63 -5.23 3.79
C TRP A 23 8.03 -4.97 4.34
N VAL A 24 8.19 -5.02 5.67
CA VAL A 24 9.49 -4.80 6.35
C VAL A 24 10.53 -5.82 5.88
N GLU A 25 10.16 -7.09 5.76
CA GLU A 25 11.06 -8.18 5.36
C GLU A 25 11.63 -8.02 3.94
N ILE A 26 11.04 -7.18 3.08
CA ILE A 26 11.59 -6.89 1.74
C ILE A 26 12.86 -6.04 1.82
N GLU A 27 12.97 -5.23 2.88
CA GLU A 27 14.02 -4.22 3.13
C GLU A 27 14.15 -3.21 1.97
N THR A 28 14.01 -1.91 2.22
CA THR A 28 14.09 -0.86 1.18
C THR A 28 15.21 0.15 1.41
N PRO A 29 16.50 -0.24 1.31
CA PRO A 29 17.59 0.72 1.35
C PRO A 29 17.40 1.80 0.29
N THR A 30 17.48 3.08 0.68
CA THR A 30 17.10 4.19 -0.21
C THR A 30 17.88 4.23 -1.52
N ALA A 31 19.16 3.82 -1.51
CA ALA A 31 20.01 3.78 -2.70
C ALA A 31 19.86 2.51 -3.54
N ASP A 32 19.05 1.55 -3.11
CA ASP A 32 18.76 0.32 -3.85
C ASP A 32 17.36 0.45 -4.50
N ALA A 33 17.35 1.01 -5.71
CA ALA A 33 16.12 1.13 -6.50
C ALA A 33 15.44 -0.22 -6.73
N ALA A 34 16.19 -1.31 -6.88
CA ALA A 34 15.60 -2.63 -7.11
C ALA A 34 14.85 -3.10 -5.86
N ALA A 35 15.40 -2.86 -4.66
CA ALA A 35 14.73 -3.17 -3.40
C ALA A 35 13.44 -2.37 -3.19
N ILE A 36 13.48 -1.05 -3.43
CA ILE A 36 12.28 -0.20 -3.40
C ILE A 36 11.24 -0.72 -4.40
N ASN A 37 11.65 -1.06 -5.62
CA ASN A 37 10.74 -1.51 -6.67
C ASN A 37 10.10 -2.87 -6.33
N ARG A 38 10.79 -3.77 -5.61
CA ARG A 38 10.17 -5.01 -5.10
C ARG A 38 9.00 -4.73 -4.15
N LEU A 39 9.16 -3.79 -3.21
CA LEU A 39 8.06 -3.40 -2.33
C LEU A 39 6.96 -2.69 -3.12
N ALA A 40 7.34 -1.83 -4.07
CA ALA A 40 6.39 -1.13 -4.93
C ALA A 40 5.58 -2.10 -5.83
N ASP A 41 6.14 -3.23 -6.25
CA ASP A 41 5.47 -4.31 -6.99
C ASP A 41 4.43 -5.04 -6.13
N LYS A 42 4.77 -5.33 -4.86
CA LYS A 42 3.81 -5.90 -3.90
C LYS A 42 2.64 -4.95 -3.67
N ILE A 43 2.91 -3.68 -3.39
CA ILE A 43 1.85 -2.67 -3.18
C ILE A 43 0.94 -2.56 -4.40
N GLU A 44 1.53 -2.53 -5.61
CA GLU A 44 0.74 -2.46 -6.84
C GLU A 44 -0.14 -3.71 -7.04
N THR A 45 0.39 -4.89 -6.74
CA THR A 45 -0.35 -6.15 -6.83
C THR A 45 -1.54 -6.16 -5.88
N ASP A 46 -1.33 -5.80 -4.62
CA ASP A 46 -2.38 -5.76 -3.60
C ASP A 46 -3.44 -4.70 -3.94
N ALA A 47 -3.01 -3.52 -4.41
CA ALA A 47 -3.92 -2.45 -4.84
C ALA A 47 -4.79 -2.88 -6.04
N LYS A 48 -4.19 -3.53 -7.05
CA LYS A 48 -4.94 -4.08 -8.20
C LYS A 48 -5.92 -5.16 -7.78
N ALA A 49 -5.52 -6.04 -6.86
CA ALA A 49 -6.40 -7.08 -6.32
C ALA A 49 -7.62 -6.49 -5.59
N ALA A 50 -7.45 -5.33 -4.95
CA ALA A 50 -8.53 -4.55 -4.34
C ALA A 50 -9.36 -3.73 -5.36
N GLY A 51 -9.07 -3.82 -6.66
CA GLY A 51 -9.78 -3.13 -7.74
C GLY A 51 -9.32 -1.70 -7.99
N ALA A 52 -8.25 -1.23 -7.33
CA ALA A 52 -7.74 0.11 -7.55
C ALA A 52 -7.04 0.24 -8.92
N LYS A 53 -7.05 1.46 -9.46
CA LYS A 53 -6.25 1.81 -10.63
C LYS A 53 -4.86 2.24 -10.16
N THR A 54 -3.82 1.75 -10.82
CA THR A 54 -2.44 2.08 -10.47
C THR A 54 -1.70 2.72 -11.63
N LYS A 55 -0.80 3.65 -11.32
CA LYS A 55 0.15 4.24 -12.26
C LYS A 55 1.53 4.25 -11.63
N ARG A 56 2.48 3.54 -12.25
CA ARG A 56 3.90 3.58 -11.93
C ARG A 56 4.53 4.82 -12.56
N ILE A 57 5.34 5.53 -11.79
CA ILE A 57 6.15 6.67 -12.25
C ILE A 57 7.62 6.25 -12.08
N PRO A 58 8.40 6.14 -13.17
CA PRO A 58 9.79 5.70 -13.09
C PRO A 58 10.63 6.59 -12.17
N GLY A 59 11.47 5.94 -11.36
CA GLY A 59 12.48 6.62 -10.56
C GLY A 59 13.54 7.32 -11.43
N ARG A 60 14.36 8.16 -10.79
CA ARG A 60 15.47 8.90 -11.41
C ARG A 60 16.72 8.78 -10.55
N ASP A 61 17.88 9.05 -11.14
CA ASP A 61 19.16 9.17 -10.42
C ASP A 61 19.54 7.94 -9.57
N GLY A 62 19.04 6.76 -9.94
CA GLY A 62 19.27 5.51 -9.20
C GLY A 62 18.32 5.26 -8.02
N TYR A 63 17.26 6.05 -7.88
CA TYR A 63 16.19 5.83 -6.89
C TYR A 63 15.02 5.03 -7.47
N GLY A 64 14.26 4.38 -6.58
CA GLY A 64 13.09 3.58 -6.93
C GLY A 64 11.91 4.40 -7.46
N ASP A 65 10.93 3.67 -7.97
CA ASP A 65 9.73 4.20 -8.60
C ASP A 65 8.72 4.73 -7.58
N GLN A 66 7.85 5.63 -8.05
CA GLN A 66 6.69 6.07 -7.29
C GLN A 66 5.44 5.33 -7.79
N LEU A 67 4.49 5.08 -6.90
CA LEU A 67 3.22 4.47 -7.22
C LEU A 67 2.07 5.42 -6.87
N LEU A 68 1.28 5.78 -7.88
CA LEU A 68 0.00 6.44 -7.67
C LEU A 68 -1.10 5.39 -7.70
N VAL A 69 -1.89 5.33 -6.62
CA VAL A 69 -3.05 4.44 -6.49
C VAL A 69 -4.30 5.30 -6.42
N THR A 70 -5.28 5.00 -7.28
CA THR A 70 -6.59 5.66 -7.29
C THR A 70 -7.65 4.65 -6.90
N SER A 71 -8.49 5.00 -5.93
CA SER A 71 -9.59 4.15 -5.47
C SER A 71 -10.49 3.72 -6.64
N PRO A 72 -11.09 2.52 -6.57
CA PRO A 72 -12.06 2.07 -7.59
C PRO A 72 -13.35 2.90 -7.62
N TRP A 73 -13.56 3.70 -6.58
CA TRP A 73 -14.69 4.62 -6.40
C TRP A 73 -14.22 6.07 -6.35
N GLY A 74 -15.17 6.99 -6.45
CA GLY A 74 -14.89 8.41 -6.69
C GLY A 74 -14.93 8.72 -8.19
N GLY A 75 -15.45 9.89 -8.53
CA GLY A 75 -15.54 10.38 -9.90
C GLY A 75 -14.42 11.37 -10.23
N GLU A 76 -14.67 12.27 -11.17
CA GLU A 76 -13.76 13.37 -11.52
C GLU A 76 -13.87 14.59 -10.57
N GLU A 77 -14.67 14.45 -9.52
CA GLU A 77 -14.84 15.49 -8.49
C GLU A 77 -13.57 15.65 -7.64
N PRO A 78 -13.35 16.82 -7.01
CA PRO A 78 -12.23 17.04 -6.10
C PRO A 78 -12.13 15.94 -5.02
N GLY A 79 -10.94 15.35 -4.90
CA GLY A 79 -10.65 14.27 -3.97
C GLY A 79 -9.63 14.63 -2.90
N VAL A 80 -9.21 13.62 -2.13
CA VAL A 80 -8.13 13.71 -1.14
C VAL A 80 -6.91 12.96 -1.65
N LEU A 81 -5.73 13.58 -1.54
CA LEU A 81 -4.45 12.93 -1.79
C LEU A 81 -3.78 12.61 -0.45
N ALA A 82 -3.65 11.31 -0.15
CA ALA A 82 -2.79 10.82 0.92
C ALA A 82 -1.44 10.41 0.32
N VAL A 83 -0.33 10.88 0.92
CA VAL A 83 1.02 10.58 0.46
C VAL A 83 1.84 9.96 1.58
N SER A 84 2.59 8.93 1.25
CA SER A 84 3.62 8.33 2.10
C SER A 84 4.89 8.09 1.27
N HIS A 85 6.00 7.86 1.96
CA HIS A 85 7.21 7.28 1.40
C HIS A 85 7.19 5.76 1.60
N ILE A 86 7.99 5.08 0.78
CA ILE A 86 8.32 3.64 0.82
C ILE A 86 9.77 3.56 1.28
#